data_AF-A0A9E3LHG7-F1
#
_entry.id   AF-A0A9E3LHG7-F1
#
_cell.length_a   1.000
_cell.length_b   1.000
_cell.length_c   1.000
_cell.angle_alpha   90.00
_cell.angle_beta   90.00
_cell.angle_gamma   90.00
#
_symmetry.space_group_name_H-M   'P 1'
#
loop_
_entity.id
_entity.type
_entity.pdbx_description
1 polymer ?
#
loop_
_entity_poly.entity_id
_entity_poly.type
_entity_poly.pdbx_seq_one_letter_code
_entity_poly.pdbx_strand_id
1 'polypeptide(L)' 'KVIIQGAKSKKELIIDQSVLKVTVADNKVSLEPVDKKNANKLTWGLHRSLINNGIIGVSKGFEKDLKLAGVGFRATLQGK' A
#
# COMPACT_ATOMS: atom_id res chain seq x y z
N LYS A 1 4.99 12.23 7.91
CA LYS A 1 5.51 11.55 6.69
C LYS A 1 5.95 10.14 7.08
N VAL A 2 5.44 9.10 6.41
CA VAL A 2 5.84 7.69 6.63
C VAL A 2 6.62 7.22 5.41
N ILE A 3 7.80 6.68 5.63
CA ILE A 3 8.68 6.15 4.58
C ILE A 3 8.71 4.64 4.72
N ILE A 4 8.34 3.93 3.65
CA ILE A 4 8.37 2.47 3.58
C ILE A 4 9.54 2.10 2.66
N GLN A 5 10.55 1.43 3.21
CA GLN A 5 11.72 0.96 2.48
C GLN A 5 11.77 -0.56 2.50
N GLY A 6 12.04 -1.17 1.35
CA GLY A 6 12.28 -2.60 1.22
C GLY A 6 13.29 -2.89 0.11
N ALA A 7 13.55 -4.17 -0.13
CA ALA A 7 14.62 -4.61 -1.03
C ALA A 7 14.48 -4.14 -2.49
N LYS A 8 13.24 -3.92 -2.96
CA LYS A 8 12.98 -3.62 -4.38
C LYS A 8 12.69 -2.14 -4.67
N SER A 9 12.10 -1.41 -3.73
CA SER A 9 11.67 -0.03 -3.96
C SER A 9 11.43 0.75 -2.66
N LYS A 10 11.34 2.07 -2.79
CA LYS A 10 11.02 3.01 -1.72
C LYS A 10 9.67 3.66 -2.01
N LYS A 11 8.78 3.71 -1.03
CA LYS A 11 7.48 4.39 -1.14
C LYS A 11 7.31 5.39 -0.01
N GLU A 12 6.86 6.60 -0.34
CA GLU A 12 6.61 7.67 0.61
C GLU A 12 5.11 7.94 0.70
N LEU A 13 4.57 8.00 1.91
CA LEU A 13 3.18 8.32 2.20
C LEU A 13 3.12 9.53 3.13
N ILE A 14 2.39 10.55 2.70
CA ILE A 14 2.07 11.71 3.53
C ILE A 14 0.81 11.35 4.32
N ILE A 15 0.91 11.45 5.64
CA ILE A 15 -0.19 11.18 6.56
C ILE A 15 -0.32 12.43 7.43
N ASP A 16 -1.54 12.91 7.55
CA ASP A 16 -1.88 14.01 8.44
C ASP A 16 -1.92 13.52 9.89
N GLN A 17 -1.02 14.05 10.71
CA GLN A 17 -0.88 13.67 12.11
C GLN A 17 -2.00 14.23 13.00
N SER A 18 -2.77 15.21 12.51
CA SER A 18 -3.93 15.73 13.24
C SER A 18 -5.10 14.73 13.27
N VAL A 19 -5.14 13.78 12.32
CA VAL A 19 -6.24 12.83 12.14
C VAL A 19 -5.86 11.42 12.60
N LEU A 20 -4.60 11.03 12.42
CA LEU A 20 -4.12 9.66 12.65
C LEU A 20 -2.83 9.63 13.48
N LYS A 21 -2.86 8.85 14.55
CA LYS A 21 -1.70 8.46 15.34
C LYS A 21 -1.08 7.18 14.76
N VAL A 22 0.21 7.22 14.49
CA VAL A 22 0.97 6.08 13.97
C VAL A 22 1.98 5.65 15.05
N THR A 23 1.91 4.39 15.47
CA THR A 23 2.86 3.82 16.43
C THR A 23 3.54 2.62 15.80
N VAL A 24 4.86 2.54 15.91
CA VAL A 24 5.65 1.40 15.46
C VAL A 24 6.25 0.75 16.69
N ALA A 25 5.80 -0.46 17.01
CA ALA A 25 6.28 -1.24 18.16
C ALA A 25 6.35 -2.72 17.76
N ASP A 26 7.39 -3.43 18.22
CA ASP A 26 7.55 -4.88 18.07
C ASP A 26 7.34 -5.40 16.63
N ASN A 27 7.97 -4.73 15.67
CA ASN A 27 7.89 -5.09 14.25
C ASN A 27 6.46 -5.00 13.66
N LYS A 28 5.55 -4.31 14.34
CA LYS A 28 4.17 -4.06 13.92
C LYS A 28 3.93 -2.56 13.81
N VAL A 29 3.13 -2.18 12.81
CA VAL A 29 2.67 -0.81 12.60
C VAL A 29 1.21 -0.72 13.03
N SER A 30 0.95 0.04 14.08
CA SER A 30 -0.39 0.32 14.60
C SER A 30 -0.82 1.72 14.17
N LEU A 31 -2.05 1.82 13.68
CA LEU A 31 -2.70 3.07 13.28
C LEU A 31 -3.92 3.26 14.16
N GLU A 32 -4.09 4.44 14.73
CA GLU A 32 -5.25 4.79 15.56
C GLU A 32 -5.79 6.16 15.14
N PRO A 33 -7.11 6.29 14.88
CA PRO A 33 -7.71 7.60 14.67
C PRO A 33 -7.70 8.40 15.97
N VAL A 34 -7.34 9.69 15.88
CA VAL A 34 -7.33 10.60 17.05
C VAL A 34 -8.75 10.82 17.57
N ASP A 35 -9.74 10.81 16.67
CA ASP A 35 -11.15 11.05 16.97
C ASP A 35 -12.02 10.00 16.28
N LYS A 36 -13.06 9.48 16.95
CA LYS A 36 -13.89 8.35 16.43
C LYS A 36 -14.98 8.78 15.42
N LYS A 37 -14.88 9.98 14.86
CA LYS A 37 -15.80 10.46 13.81
C LYS A 37 -15.74 9.55 12.58
N ASN A 38 -16.86 9.40 11.88
CA ASN A 38 -16.96 8.50 10.73
C ASN A 38 -15.92 8.80 9.64
N ALA A 39 -15.63 10.08 9.37
CA ALA A 39 -14.58 10.50 8.43
C ALA A 39 -13.19 9.98 8.82
N ASN A 40 -12.84 10.08 10.11
CA ASN A 40 -11.54 9.63 10.60
C ASN A 40 -11.39 8.10 10.57
N LYS A 41 -12.49 7.36 10.75
CA LYS A 41 -12.50 5.89 10.58
C LYS A 41 -12.27 5.47 9.13
N LEU A 42 -12.86 6.17 8.17
CA LEU A 42 -12.65 5.91 6.74
C LEU A 42 -11.18 6.16 6.35
N THR A 43 -10.65 7.30 6.76
CA THR A 43 -9.25 7.69 6.55
C THR A 43 -8.30 6.69 7.20
N TRP A 44 -8.59 6.22 8.41
CA TRP A 44 -7.84 5.15 9.08
C TRP A 44 -7.75 3.87 8.25
N GLY A 45 -8.90 3.35 7.76
CA GLY A 45 -8.94 2.14 6.96
C GLY A 45 -8.17 2.26 5.63
N LEU A 46 -8.27 3.42 4.99
CA LEU A 46 -7.52 3.75 3.77
C LEU A 46 -6.01 3.72 4.03
N HIS A 47 -5.53 4.46 5.02
CA HIS A 47 -4.09 4.54 5.31
C HIS A 47 -3.53 3.21 5.79
N ARG A 48 -4.29 2.42 6.57
CA ARG A 48 -3.93 1.05 6.93
C ARG A 48 -3.68 0.19 5.69
N SER A 49 -4.62 0.23 4.74
CA SER A 49 -4.53 -0.57 3.51
C SER A 49 -3.38 -0.11 2.62
N LEU A 50 -3.17 1.20 2.50
CA LEU A 50 -2.06 1.77 1.73
C LEU A 50 -0.69 1.39 2.30
N ILE A 51 -0.53 1.43 3.63
CA ILE A 51 0.72 1.03 4.29
C ILE A 51 0.97 -0.47 4.09
N ASN A 52 -0.04 -1.32 4.32
CA ASN A 52 0.08 -2.76 4.10
C ASN A 52 0.45 -3.10 2.65
N ASN A 53 -0.23 -2.49 1.68
CA ASN A 53 0.06 -2.68 0.26
C ASN A 53 1.45 -2.15 -0.10
N GLY A 54 1.90 -1.05 0.52
CA GLY A 54 3.26 -0.54 0.40
C GLY A 54 4.30 -1.54 0.87
N ILE A 55 4.13 -2.11 2.07
CA ILE A 55 5.04 -3.11 2.66
C ILE A 55 5.11 -4.36 1.78
N ILE A 56 3.96 -4.90 1.37
CA ILE A 56 3.91 -6.07 0.47
C ILE A 56 4.58 -5.75 -0.87
N GLY A 57 4.32 -4.56 -1.43
CA GLY A 57 4.87 -4.13 -2.72
C GLY A 57 6.40 -3.98 -2.71
N VAL A 58 6.99 -3.40 -1.65
CA VAL A 58 8.46 -3.25 -1.55
C VAL A 58 9.18 -4.56 -1.26
N SER A 59 8.48 -5.55 -0.71
CA SER A 59 9.01 -6.88 -0.37
C SER A 59 8.83 -7.88 -1.53
N LYS A 60 7.58 -8.15 -1.93
CA LYS A 60 7.23 -9.16 -2.93
C LYS A 60 7.27 -8.62 -4.36
N GLY A 61 6.91 -7.36 -4.56
CA GLY A 61 6.70 -6.78 -5.90
C GLY A 61 5.23 -6.91 -6.34
N PHE A 62 4.95 -6.49 -7.58
CA PHE A 62 3.61 -6.55 -8.18
C PHE A 62 3.59 -7.58 -9.31
N GLU A 63 2.62 -8.50 -9.27
CA GLU A 63 2.39 -9.50 -10.29
C GLU A 63 0.88 -9.59 -10.56
N LYS A 64 0.49 -9.65 -11.83
CA LYS A 64 -0.91 -9.81 -12.24
C LYS A 64 -0.97 -10.69 -13.48
N ASP A 65 -1.56 -11.86 -13.32
CA ASP A 65 -1.78 -12.79 -14.41
C ASP A 65 -2.96 -12.33 -15.27
N LEU A 66 -2.67 -12.06 -16.55
CA LEU A 66 -3.68 -11.70 -17.54
C LEU A 66 -3.94 -12.91 -18.43
N LYS A 67 -5.15 -13.47 -18.34
CA LYS A 67 -5.60 -14.54 -19.23
C LYS A 67 -6.22 -13.93 -20.48
N LEU A 68 -5.66 -14.26 -21.64
CA LEU A 68 -6.23 -13.93 -22.94
C LEU A 68 -7.14 -15.08 -23.38
N ALA A 69 -8.39 -14.77 -23.73
CA ALA A 69 -9.37 -15.75 -24.20
C ALA A 69 -9.84 -15.39 -25.62
N GLY A 70 -9.90 -16.38 -26.51
CA GLY A 70 -10.34 -16.24 -27.91
C GLY A 70 -9.30 -16.72 -28.93
N VAL A 71 -9.71 -16.88 -30.18
CA VAL A 71 -8.82 -17.26 -31.29
C VAL A 71 -8.13 -16.03 -31.88
N GLY A 72 -6.82 -16.09 -32.09
CA GLY A 72 -6.03 -15.02 -32.72
C GLY A 72 -5.37 -14.01 -31.77
N PHE A 73 -5.68 -14.02 -30.47
CA PHE A 73 -5.02 -13.15 -29.50
C PHE A 73 -3.65 -13.71 -29.09
N ARG A 74 -2.58 -12.98 -29.42
CA ARG A 74 -1.22 -13.23 -28.93
C ARG A 74 -0.65 -11.92 -28.39
N ALA A 75 -0.16 -11.95 -27.16
CA ALA A 75 0.61 -10.84 -26.61
C ALA A 75 2.10 -11.13 -26.83
N THR A 76 2.81 -10.17 -27.43
CA THR A 76 4.27 -10.17 -27.55
C THR A 76 4.81 -8.98 -26.78
N LEU A 77 5.86 -9.20 -25.99
CA LEU A 77 6.57 -8.13 -25.29
C LEU A 77 7.50 -7.44 -26.31
N GLN A 78 7.19 -6.21 -26.69
CA GLN A 78 8.02 -5.41 -27.58
C GLN A 78 8.71 -4.31 -26.76
N GLY A 79 10.01 -4.51 -26.51
CA GLY A 79 10.84 -3.58 -25.72
C GLY A 79 11.11 -4.07 -24.30
N LYS A 80 12.37 -4.00 -23.89
CA LYS A 80 12.79 -4.08 -22.48
C LYS A 80 12.70 -2.71 -21.84
#